data_AF-A0A941QLP6-F1
#
_entry.id   AF-A0A941QLP6-F1
#
_cell.length_a   1.000
_cell.length_b   1.000
_cell.length_c   1.000
_cell.angle_alpha   90.00
_cell.angle_beta   90.00
_cell.angle_gamma   90.00
#
_symmetry.space_group_name_H-M   'P 1'
#
loop_
_entity.id
_entity.type
_entity.pdbx_description
1 polymer ?
#
loop_
_entity_poly.entity_id
_entity_poly.type
_entity_poly.pdbx_seq_one_letter_code
_entity_poly.pdbx_strand_id
1 'polypeptide(L)'
;MKEELITRVSLEELRKSEGKTDWNRLRETERKGEEPAHDPDIDGDDWDLDNATAMAGIFAGVDLPEPEPKKAISLRVDNDVLEFFKSQGKGYQTRINAVLRAYMDAKKAG
;
A
#
# COMPACT_ATOMS: atom_id res chain seq x y z
N MET A 1 -19.63 20.68 -7.97
CA MET A 1 -19.01 19.34 -8.15
C MET A 1 -19.77 18.70 -9.30
N LYS A 2 -19.15 18.44 -10.46
CA LYS A 2 -19.86 18.04 -11.67
C LYS A 2 -20.21 16.55 -11.61
N GLU A 3 -21.49 16.24 -11.37
CA GLU A 3 -22.08 14.89 -11.39
C GLU A 3 -22.08 14.25 -12.80
N GLU A 4 -21.59 14.96 -13.82
CA GLU A 4 -21.69 14.61 -15.24
C GLU A 4 -20.71 13.51 -15.71
N LEU A 5 -19.80 13.02 -14.84
CA LEU A 5 -18.73 12.08 -15.23
C LEU A 5 -18.94 10.61 -14.79
N ILE A 6 -20.00 10.30 -14.04
CA ILE A 6 -20.25 8.94 -13.54
C ILE A 6 -21.46 8.34 -14.25
N THR A 7 -21.22 7.43 -15.20
CA THR A 7 -22.29 6.65 -15.83
C THR A 7 -22.58 5.41 -14.98
N ARG A 8 -23.84 5.24 -14.55
CA ARG A 8 -24.29 4.00 -13.91
C ARG A 8 -24.69 3.00 -14.98
N VAL A 9 -23.95 1.90 -15.08
CA VAL A 9 -24.16 0.83 -16.06
C VAL A 9 -24.37 -0.47 -15.30
N SER A 10 -25.29 -1.33 -15.77
CA SER A 10 -25.49 -2.63 -15.15
C SER A 10 -24.31 -3.58 -15.45
N LEU A 11 -24.09 -4.58 -14.58
CA LEU A 11 -23.00 -5.56 -14.75
C LEU A 11 -23.13 -6.35 -16.08
N GLU A 12 -24.36 -6.60 -16.51
CA GLU A 12 -24.70 -7.27 -17.78
C GLU A 12 -24.31 -6.42 -19.00
N GLU A 13 -24.55 -5.10 -18.93
CA GLU A 13 -24.19 -4.14 -19.98
C GLU A 13 -22.69 -3.87 -20.01
N LEU A 14 -22.03 -3.77 -18.85
CA LEU A 14 -20.57 -3.64 -18.75
C LEU A 14 -19.87 -4.82 -19.43
N ARG A 15 -20.35 -6.04 -19.21
CA ARG A 15 -19.78 -7.26 -19.80
C ARG A 15 -19.98 -7.34 -21.31
N LYS A 16 -21.02 -6.70 -21.84
CA LYS A 16 -21.31 -6.62 -23.29
C LYS A 16 -20.67 -5.40 -23.96
N SER A 17 -20.23 -4.42 -23.19
CA SER A 17 -19.58 -3.22 -23.72
C SER A 17 -18.14 -3.52 -24.13
N GLU A 18 -17.72 -2.99 -25.28
CA GLU A 18 -16.32 -3.05 -25.68
C GLU A 18 -15.50 -2.04 -24.88
N GLY A 19 -14.34 -2.49 -24.38
CA GLY A 19 -13.43 -1.63 -23.64
C GLY A 19 -12.92 -0.49 -24.53
N LYS A 20 -12.97 0.75 -24.03
CA LYS A 20 -12.48 1.94 -24.75
C LYS A 20 -10.95 2.08 -24.69
N THR A 21 -10.26 1.15 -24.03
CA THR A 21 -8.81 1.18 -23.85
C THR A 21 -8.10 0.70 -25.11
N ASP A 22 -7.22 1.54 -25.66
CA ASP A 22 -6.31 1.15 -26.73
C ASP A 22 -5.14 0.33 -26.16
N TRP A 23 -5.34 -0.99 -26.12
CA TRP A 23 -4.35 -1.94 -25.61
C TRP A 23 -3.10 -2.07 -26.48
N ASN A 24 -3.17 -1.74 -27.77
CA ASN A 24 -2.01 -1.81 -28.65
C ASN A 24 -1.07 -0.64 -28.40
N ARG A 25 -1.60 0.56 -28.17
CA ARG A 25 -0.81 1.71 -27.72
C ARG A 25 -0.06 1.42 -26.42
N LEU A 26 -0.75 0.86 -25.42
CA LEU A 26 -0.16 0.58 -24.11
C LEU A 26 1.01 -0.42 -24.19
N ARG A 27 0.84 -1.49 -24.97
CA ARG A 27 1.90 -2.48 -25.19
C ARG A 27 3.13 -1.89 -25.89
N GLU A 28 2.93 -0.95 -26.82
CA GLU A 28 4.03 -0.30 -27.53
C GLU A 28 4.80 0.67 -26.62
N THR A 29 4.12 1.40 -25.72
CA THR A 29 4.78 2.26 -24.72
C THR A 29 5.58 1.44 -23.72
N GLU A 30 5.05 0.29 -23.27
CA GLU A 30 5.78 -0.65 -22.40
C GLU A 30 7.04 -1.19 -23.10
N ARG A 31 6.93 -1.60 -24.37
CA ARG A 31 8.07 -2.10 -25.16
C ARG A 31 9.18 -1.05 -25.33
N LYS A 32 8.81 0.23 -25.38
CA LYS A 32 9.76 1.36 -25.45
C LYS A 32 10.35 1.74 -24.09
N GLY A 33 9.85 1.17 -22.99
CA GLY A 33 10.27 1.54 -21.64
C GLY A 33 9.85 2.95 -21.25
N GLU A 34 8.77 3.47 -21.86
CA GLU A 34 8.21 4.76 -21.50
C GLU A 34 7.39 4.58 -20.22
N GLU A 35 7.89 5.11 -19.10
CA GLU A 35 7.13 5.14 -17.85
C GLU A 35 6.02 6.19 -17.93
N PRO A 36 4.83 5.92 -17.34
CA PRO A 36 3.79 6.93 -17.21
C PRO A 36 4.34 8.14 -16.44
N ALA A 37 3.84 9.32 -16.79
CA ALA A 37 4.23 10.53 -16.06
C ALA A 37 3.84 10.38 -14.59
N HIS A 38 4.75 10.81 -13.71
CA HIS A 38 4.49 10.85 -12.27
C HIS A 38 3.24 11.68 -12.00
N ASP A 39 2.26 11.07 -11.35
CA ASP A 39 1.04 11.71 -10.90
C ASP A 39 1.11 11.89 -9.38
N PRO A 40 1.35 13.11 -8.87
CA PRO A 40 1.52 13.33 -7.44
C PRO A 40 0.27 12.99 -6.61
N ASP A 41 -0.90 12.91 -7.23
CA ASP A 41 -2.15 12.54 -6.56
C ASP A 41 -2.27 11.01 -6.38
N ILE A 42 -1.53 10.21 -7.16
CA ILE A 42 -1.56 8.73 -7.16
C ILE A 42 -0.26 8.13 -6.60
N ASP A 43 0.87 8.70 -6.98
CA ASP A 43 2.23 8.21 -6.68
C ASP A 43 2.79 8.80 -5.38
N GLY A 44 1.95 9.48 -4.58
CA GLY A 44 2.33 10.04 -3.29
C GLY A 44 2.57 8.98 -2.21
N ASP A 45 3.15 9.39 -1.09
CA ASP A 45 3.36 8.56 0.11
C ASP A 45 2.04 8.15 0.81
N ASP A 46 0.89 8.49 0.23
CA ASP A 46 -0.45 8.25 0.76
C ASP A 46 -0.89 6.79 0.63
N TRP A 47 -0.06 5.92 0.03
CA TRP A 47 -0.25 4.47 0.03
C TRP A 47 0.70 3.71 0.97
N ASP A 48 1.46 4.43 1.82
CA ASP A 48 2.28 3.81 2.85
C ASP A 48 1.36 3.11 3.86
N LEU A 49 1.25 1.77 3.77
CA LEU A 49 0.33 0.97 4.60
C LEU A 49 0.58 1.12 6.11
N ASP A 50 1.78 1.56 6.47
CA ASP A 50 2.18 1.87 7.85
C ASP A 50 1.82 3.32 8.27
N ASN A 51 1.41 4.17 7.33
CA ASN A 51 0.90 5.51 7.59
C ASN A 51 -0.59 5.43 7.97
N ALA A 52 -0.85 5.52 9.27
CA ALA A 52 -2.20 5.50 9.82
C ALA A 52 -3.12 6.60 9.23
N THR A 53 -2.56 7.73 8.76
CA THR A 53 -3.32 8.82 8.14
C THR A 53 -3.81 8.45 6.74
N ALA A 54 -2.94 7.83 5.94
CA ALA A 54 -3.28 7.27 4.62
C ALA A 54 -4.40 6.22 4.74
N MET A 55 -4.26 5.30 5.69
CA MET A 55 -5.25 4.25 5.95
C MET A 55 -6.59 4.82 6.45
N ALA A 56 -6.58 5.86 7.30
CA ALA A 56 -7.80 6.48 7.79
C ALA A 56 -8.66 7.10 6.67
N GLY A 57 -8.03 7.65 5.63
CA GLY A 57 -8.73 8.19 4.46
C GLY A 57 -9.38 7.11 3.58
N ILE A 58 -8.71 5.97 3.43
CA ILE A 58 -9.17 4.84 2.60
C ILE A 58 -10.30 4.06 3.29
N PHE A 59 -10.24 3.90 4.62
CA PHE A 59 -11.17 3.09 5.42
C PHE A 59 -12.24 3.90 6.14
N ALA A 60 -12.49 5.16 5.74
CA ALA A 60 -13.51 6.00 6.36
C ALA A 60 -14.91 5.34 6.28
N GLY A 61 -15.36 4.75 7.38
CA GLY A 61 -16.63 4.02 7.49
C GLY A 61 -16.50 2.51 7.71
N VAL A 62 -15.30 1.96 7.75
CA VAL A 62 -15.03 0.58 8.18
C VAL A 62 -14.71 0.59 9.67
N ASP A 63 -15.49 -0.15 10.45
CA ASP A 63 -15.24 -0.36 11.88
C ASP A 63 -14.03 -1.31 12.03
N LEU A 64 -12.83 -0.73 11.95
CA LEU A 64 -11.58 -1.45 12.13
C LEU A 64 -11.35 -1.63 13.65
N PRO A 65 -10.99 -2.84 14.12
CA PRO A 65 -10.59 -3.01 15.50
C PRO A 65 -9.41 -2.08 15.78
N GLU A 66 -9.54 -1.21 16.80
CA GLU A 66 -8.47 -0.31 17.19
C GLU A 66 -7.20 -1.14 17.46
N PRO A 67 -6.07 -0.84 16.78
CA PRO A 67 -4.85 -1.57 17.02
C PRO A 67 -4.39 -1.31 18.45
N GLU A 68 -4.14 -2.37 19.21
CA GLU A 68 -3.60 -2.23 20.57
C GLU A 68 -2.32 -1.38 20.53
N PRO A 69 -2.19 -0.37 21.42
CA PRO A 69 -1.04 0.52 21.41
C PRO A 69 0.24 -0.27 21.71
N LYS A 70 1.24 -0.09 20.84
CA LYS A 70 2.57 -0.69 21.02
C LYS A 70 3.21 -0.14 22.30
N LYS A 71 3.81 -1.02 23.10
CA LYS A 71 4.57 -0.61 24.29
C LYS A 71 5.96 -0.13 23.89
N ALA A 72 6.31 1.09 24.27
CA ALA A 72 7.66 1.61 24.08
C ALA A 72 8.61 0.96 25.11
N ILE A 73 9.62 0.24 24.60
CA ILE A 73 10.65 -0.39 25.42
C ILE A 73 12.05 0.00 24.91
N SER A 74 13.05 -0.05 25.80
CA SER A 74 14.45 0.05 25.41
C SER A 74 14.99 -1.35 25.16
N LEU A 75 15.34 -1.66 23.91
CA LEU A 75 15.93 -2.93 23.49
C LEU A 75 17.32 -2.66 22.88
N ARG A 76 18.31 -3.46 23.27
CA ARG A 76 19.62 -3.46 22.61
C ARG A 76 19.59 -4.41 21.43
N VAL A 77 20.10 -3.95 20.30
CA VAL A 77 20.20 -4.69 19.04
C VAL A 77 21.62 -4.49 18.51
N ASP A 78 22.17 -5.50 17.86
CA ASP A 78 23.48 -5.41 17.22
C ASP A 78 23.50 -4.30 16.15
N ASN A 79 24.68 -3.70 15.96
CA ASN A 79 24.84 -2.52 15.13
C ASN A 79 24.56 -2.82 13.64
N ASP A 80 25.05 -3.95 13.14
CA ASP A 80 24.83 -4.43 11.78
C ASP A 80 23.34 -4.69 11.48
N VAL A 81 22.62 -5.28 12.42
CA VAL A 81 21.18 -5.50 12.33
C VAL A 81 20.45 -4.16 12.27
N LEU A 82 20.82 -3.20 13.12
CA LEU A 82 20.20 -1.87 13.10
C LEU A 82 20.46 -1.14 11.78
N GLU A 83 21.68 -1.21 11.25
CA GLU A 83 22.05 -0.63 9.96
C GLU A 83 21.28 -1.26 8.80
N PHE A 84 21.14 -2.58 8.79
CA PHE A 84 20.36 -3.31 7.79
C PHE A 84 18.90 -2.85 7.72
N PHE A 85 18.25 -2.61 8.87
CA PHE A 85 16.87 -2.12 8.87
C PHE A 85 16.79 -0.64 8.52
N LYS A 86 17.77 0.18 8.95
CA LYS A 86 17.83 1.60 8.61
C LYS A 86 18.07 1.86 7.13
N SER A 87 18.86 1.01 6.45
CA SER A 87 19.13 1.16 5.02
C SER A 87 17.88 1.01 4.15
N GLN A 88 16.82 0.40 4.69
CA GLN A 88 15.52 0.24 4.03
C GLN A 88 14.63 1.50 4.15
N GLY A 89 15.13 2.57 4.78
CA GLY A 89 14.46 3.87 4.87
C GLY A 89 13.55 4.04 6.09
N LYS A 90 12.61 4.99 5.98
CA LYS A 90 11.63 5.30 7.03
C LYS A 90 10.78 4.06 7.35
N GLY A 91 10.32 3.93 8.60
CA GLY A 91 9.55 2.76 9.05
C GLY A 91 10.39 1.56 9.50
N TYR A 92 11.72 1.69 9.59
CA TYR A 92 12.61 0.58 10.00
C TYR A 92 12.22 -0.06 11.35
N GLN A 93 11.70 0.72 12.30
CA GLN A 93 11.22 0.21 13.59
C GLN A 93 9.97 -0.67 13.43
N THR A 94 9.06 -0.31 12.51
CA THR A 94 7.87 -1.12 12.20
C THR A 94 8.28 -2.45 11.58
N ARG A 95 9.27 -2.43 10.67
CA ARG A 95 9.84 -3.65 10.07
C ARG A 95 10.50 -4.57 11.11
N ILE A 96 11.27 -4.01 12.04
CA ILE A 96 11.83 -4.78 13.17
C ILE A 96 10.71 -5.48 13.95
N ASN A 97 9.64 -4.76 14.28
CA ASN A 97 8.51 -5.32 15.01
C ASN A 97 7.77 -6.42 14.21
N ALA A 98 7.63 -6.27 12.90
CA ALA A 98 7.01 -7.29 12.04
C ALA A 98 7.81 -8.61 12.06
N VAL A 99 9.14 -8.54 12.01
CA VAL A 99 10.01 -9.73 12.10
C VAL A 99 9.88 -10.41 13.46
N LEU A 100 9.89 -9.64 14.56
CA LEU A 100 9.70 -10.18 15.91
C LEU A 100 8.34 -10.90 16.04
N ARG A 101 7.30 -10.35 15.41
CA ARG A 101 5.96 -10.96 15.41
C ARG A 101 5.92 -12.26 14.62
N ALA A 102 6.49 -12.27 13.40
CA ALA A 102 6.59 -13.48 12.60
C ALA A 102 7.35 -14.60 13.33
N TYR A 103 8.44 -14.26 14.03
CA TYR A 103 9.17 -15.22 14.85
C TYR A 103 8.32 -15.76 16.01
N MET A 104 7.60 -14.89 16.73
CA MET A 104 6.69 -15.30 17.80
C MET A 104 5.60 -16.25 17.29
N ASP A 105 4.96 -15.93 16.16
CA ASP A 105 3.88 -16.74 15.59
C ASP A 105 4.40 -18.12 15.13
N ALA A 106 5.55 -18.15 14.46
CA ALA A 106 6.22 -19.39 14.07
C ALA A 106 6.56 -20.26 15.29
N LYS A 107 6.94 -19.66 16.42
CA LYS A 107 7.23 -20.38 17.67
C LYS A 107 5.98 -20.85 18.43
N LYS A 108 4.84 -20.20 18.25
CA LYS A 108 3.57 -20.61 18.87
C LYS A 108 2.84 -21.71 18.09
N ALA A 109 3.07 -21.77 16.78
CA ALA A 109 2.44 -22.75 15.89
C ALA A 109 3.11 -24.13 15.89
N GLY A 110 4.30 -24.26 16.48
CA GLY A 110 5.01 -25.53 16.70
C GLY A 110 4.95 -25.97 18.15
#